data_AF-A0A5E6YGA0-F1
#
_entry.id   AF-A0A5E6YGA0-F1
#
_cell.length_a   1.000
_cell.length_b   1.000
_cell.length_c   1.000
_cell.angle_alpha   90.00
_cell.angle_beta   90.00
_cell.angle_gamma   90.00
#
_symmetry.space_group_name_H-M   'P 1'
#
loop_
_entity.id
_entity.type
_entity.pdbx_description
1 polymer ?
#
loop_
_entity_poly.entity_id
_entity_poly.type
_entity_poly.pdbx_seq_one_letter_code
_entity_poly.pdbx_strand_id
1 'polypeptide(L)'
;MAALEQSEKIYRATVKTSRKYPKRLTDYIEALVKHGRLLEAKHFFLDLCHLGPNHPKTIRLGYTIAIATFDNDWIYKYDQLLTNSTKDSSEVHWYRLRYYHSQNNITACENTSCELLKVKLSTDRLSTIIEVCMARRSYLIAQSLAEYLSINHATLTPRYNKLLKQIVITRLTQSIQRYL
;
A
#
# COMPACT_ATOMS: atom_id res chain seq x y z
N MET A 1 9.69 14.89 12.90
CA MET A 1 11.10 15.32 13.06
C MET A 1 11.83 14.51 14.13
N ALA A 2 11.44 14.56 15.41
CA ALA A 2 12.13 13.82 16.48
C ALA A 2 12.31 12.30 16.24
N ALA A 3 11.32 11.63 15.62
CA ALA A 3 11.39 10.19 15.34
C ALA A 3 12.44 9.83 14.27
N LEU A 4 12.62 10.67 13.24
CA LEU A 4 13.62 10.45 12.19
C LEU A 4 15.03 10.61 12.74
N GLU A 5 15.27 11.71 13.46
CA GLU A 5 16.55 11.98 14.11
C GLU A 5 16.94 10.88 15.10
N GLN A 6 15.97 10.35 15.86
CA GLN A 6 16.22 9.25 16.77
C GLN A 6 16.59 7.96 16.03
N SER A 7 15.86 7.62 14.95
CA SER A 7 16.17 6.44 14.13
C SER A 7 17.56 6.55 13.49
N GLU A 8 17.94 7.75 13.04
CA GLU A 8 19.25 8.03 12.46
C GLU A 8 20.37 7.90 13.49
N LYS A 9 20.22 8.50 14.68
CA LYS A 9 21.19 8.38 15.78
C LYS A 9 21.44 6.92 16.15
N ILE A 10 20.37 6.13 16.28
CA ILE A 10 20.46 4.70 16.60
C ILE A 10 21.17 3.93 15.49
N TYR A 11 20.82 4.19 14.23
CA TYR A 11 21.45 3.56 13.08
C TYR A 11 22.94 3.88 13.02
N ARG A 12 23.33 5.16 13.05
CA ARG A 12 24.73 5.61 13.00
C ARG A 12 25.58 5.09 14.17
N ALA A 13 24.99 4.92 15.35
CA ALA A 13 25.67 4.35 16.51
C ALA A 13 25.85 2.82 16.45
N THR A 14 25.18 2.13 15.52
CA THR A 14 25.23 0.68 15.41
C THR A 14 26.38 0.25 14.50
N VAL A 15 27.32 -0.52 15.04
CA VAL A 15 28.46 -1.07 14.27
C VAL A 15 27.96 -2.00 13.16
N LYS A 16 28.52 -1.88 11.95
CA LYS A 16 28.13 -2.66 10.75
C LYS A 16 28.19 -4.18 10.93
N THR A 17 29.12 -4.66 11.75
CA THR A 17 29.30 -6.09 12.06
C THR A 17 28.25 -6.63 13.04
N SER A 18 27.46 -5.76 13.67
CA SER A 18 26.43 -6.17 14.62
C SER A 18 25.29 -6.89 13.92
N ARG A 19 24.81 -7.99 14.51
CA ARG A 19 23.56 -8.67 14.08
C ARG A 19 22.34 -7.75 14.09
N LYS A 20 22.38 -6.65 14.85
CA LYS A 20 21.30 -5.65 14.91
C LYS A 20 21.36 -4.65 13.75
N TYR A 21 22.48 -4.54 13.04
CA TYR A 21 22.68 -3.53 12.00
C TYR A 21 21.63 -3.59 10.88
N PRO A 22 21.30 -4.75 10.26
CA PRO A 22 20.28 -4.80 9.22
C PRO A 22 18.90 -4.35 9.70
N LYS A 23 18.56 -4.65 10.96
CA LYS A 23 17.30 -4.20 11.58
C LYS A 23 17.29 -2.68 11.74
N ARG A 24 18.36 -2.09 12.30
CA ARG A 24 18.44 -0.63 12.49
C ARG A 24 18.46 0.13 11.16
N LEU A 25 19.12 -0.42 10.15
CA LEU A 25 19.09 0.10 8.79
C LEU A 25 17.66 0.06 8.21
N THR A 26 16.95 -1.06 8.37
CA THR A 26 15.54 -1.19 7.95
C THR A 26 14.66 -0.15 8.64
N ASP A 27 14.74 -0.03 9.97
CA ASP A 27 13.94 0.93 10.76
C ASP A 27 14.21 2.38 10.30
N TYR A 28 15.47 2.72 9.98
CA TYR A 28 15.84 4.04 9.48
C TYR A 28 15.30 4.31 8.06
N ILE A 29 15.38 3.32 7.15
CA ILE A 29 14.81 3.44 5.80
C ILE A 29 13.30 3.63 5.87
N GLU A 30 12.59 2.87 6.72
CA GLU A 30 11.15 3.04 6.94
C GLU A 30 10.82 4.45 7.46
N ALA A 31 11.64 4.99 8.36
CA ALA A 31 11.48 6.36 8.85
C ALA A 31 11.69 7.39 7.73
N LEU A 32 12.69 7.21 6.85
CA LEU A 32 12.93 8.08 5.70
C LEU A 32 11.74 8.07 4.73
N VAL A 33 11.22 6.89 4.38
CA VAL A 33 10.03 6.73 3.52
C VAL A 33 8.83 7.46 4.13
N LYS A 34 8.58 7.29 5.42
CA LYS A 34 7.46 7.93 6.12
C LYS A 34 7.52 9.47 6.08
N HIS A 35 8.73 10.04 6.05
CA HIS A 35 8.94 11.49 5.96
C HIS A 35 9.11 11.99 4.51
N GLY A 36 8.90 11.14 3.50
CA GLY A 36 9.02 11.52 2.09
C GLY A 36 10.45 11.69 1.57
N ARG A 37 11.48 11.30 2.34
CA ARG A 37 12.90 11.38 1.93
C ARG A 37 13.28 10.17 1.06
N LEU A 38 12.62 10.05 -0.09
CA LEU A 38 12.65 8.83 -0.92
C LEU A 38 14.02 8.55 -1.56
N LEU A 39 14.75 9.58 -1.98
CA LEU A 39 16.09 9.41 -2.57
C LEU A 39 17.09 8.83 -1.56
N GLU A 40 17.04 9.32 -0.32
CA GLU A 40 17.89 8.82 0.76
C GLU A 40 17.46 7.41 1.17
N ALA A 41 16.16 7.17 1.29
CA ALA A 41 15.64 5.83 1.55
C ALA A 41 16.15 4.83 0.50
N LYS A 42 16.11 5.20 -0.79
CA LYS A 42 16.61 4.37 -1.89
C LYS A 42 18.13 4.14 -1.79
N HIS A 43 18.90 5.18 -1.47
CA HIS A 43 20.34 5.07 -1.27
C HIS A 43 20.69 4.05 -0.17
N PHE A 44 20.13 4.21 1.04
CA PHE A 44 20.38 3.28 2.15
C PHE A 44 19.78 1.89 1.93
N PHE A 45 18.73 1.78 1.11
CA PHE A 45 18.15 0.49 0.78
C PHE A 45 19.06 -0.37 -0.12
N LEU A 46 19.93 0.23 -0.93
CA LEU A 46 20.94 -0.52 -1.68
C LEU A 46 21.90 -1.25 -0.73
N ASP A 47 22.32 -0.60 0.36
CA ASP A 47 23.11 -1.26 1.41
C ASP A 47 22.37 -2.44 2.03
N LEU A 48 21.06 -2.30 2.27
CA LEU A 48 20.23 -3.39 2.80
C LEU A 48 20.12 -4.56 1.80
N CYS A 49 20.07 -4.27 0.51
CA CYS A 49 20.05 -5.28 -0.55
C CYS A 49 21.33 -6.11 -0.58
N HIS A 50 22.49 -5.51 -0.28
CA HIS A 50 23.75 -6.26 -0.17
C HIS A 50 23.77 -7.20 1.04
N LEU A 51 23.09 -6.85 2.14
CA LEU A 51 23.06 -7.64 3.36
C LEU A 51 22.08 -8.82 3.30
N GLY A 52 20.96 -8.67 2.59
CA GLY A 52 19.90 -9.67 2.58
C GLY A 52 18.85 -9.40 1.51
N PRO A 53 19.16 -9.65 0.22
CA PRO A 53 18.31 -9.25 -0.91
C PRO A 53 16.97 -10.01 -0.94
N ASN A 54 16.97 -11.27 -0.52
CA ASN A 54 15.80 -12.15 -0.52
C ASN A 54 15.08 -12.18 0.84
N HIS A 55 15.49 -11.36 1.80
CA HIS A 55 14.82 -11.32 3.09
C HIS A 55 13.41 -10.70 2.92
N PRO A 56 12.34 -11.28 3.52
CA PRO A 56 10.97 -10.85 3.25
C PRO A 56 10.69 -9.37 3.58
N LYS A 57 11.39 -8.79 4.55
CA LYS A 57 11.30 -7.33 4.82
C LYS A 57 11.95 -6.50 3.73
N THR A 58 13.11 -6.93 3.22
CA THR A 58 13.82 -6.25 2.15
C THR A 58 12.99 -6.21 0.88
N ILE A 59 12.34 -7.34 0.53
CA ILE A 59 11.45 -7.43 -0.65
C ILE A 59 10.29 -6.42 -0.53
N ARG A 60 9.57 -6.41 0.60
CA ARG A 60 8.44 -5.50 0.86
C ARG A 60 8.84 -4.02 0.84
N LEU A 61 9.99 -3.72 1.46
CA LEU A 61 10.52 -2.36 1.52
C LEU A 61 10.97 -1.89 0.14
N GLY A 62 11.62 -2.77 -0.63
CA GLY A 62 11.99 -2.50 -2.03
C GLY A 62 10.78 -2.21 -2.89
N TYR A 63 9.71 -2.99 -2.77
CA TYR A 63 8.47 -2.74 -3.48
C TYR A 63 7.85 -1.39 -3.07
N THR A 64 7.81 -1.09 -1.77
CA THR A 64 7.29 0.19 -1.27
C THR A 64 8.08 1.39 -1.82
N ILE A 65 9.42 1.32 -1.81
CA ILE A 65 10.29 2.37 -2.37
C ILE A 65 10.08 2.49 -3.88
N ALA A 66 9.99 1.38 -4.59
CA ALA A 66 9.80 1.36 -6.04
C ALA A 66 8.49 2.05 -6.45
N ILE A 67 7.39 1.75 -5.75
CA ILE A 67 6.09 2.43 -5.96
C ILE A 67 6.21 3.93 -5.67
N ALA A 68 6.83 4.31 -4.55
CA ALA A 68 6.94 5.71 -4.15
C ALA A 68 7.84 6.53 -5.08
N THR A 69 8.84 5.89 -5.70
CA THR A 69 9.77 6.52 -6.64
C THR A 69 9.38 6.35 -8.11
N PHE A 70 8.24 5.70 -8.39
CA PHE A 70 7.78 5.36 -9.75
C PHE A 70 8.82 4.58 -10.58
N ASP A 71 9.63 3.76 -9.92
CA ASP A 71 10.67 2.94 -10.55
C ASP A 71 10.07 1.62 -11.07
N ASN A 72 9.67 1.62 -12.35
CA ASN A 72 8.98 0.49 -12.99
C ASN A 72 9.84 -0.79 -13.02
N ASP A 73 11.16 -0.66 -13.19
CA ASP A 73 12.08 -1.82 -13.22
C ASP A 73 12.12 -2.49 -11.85
N TRP A 74 12.20 -1.68 -10.79
CA TRP A 74 12.15 -2.21 -9.42
C TRP A 74 10.77 -2.75 -9.06
N ILE A 75 9.69 -2.12 -9.53
CA ILE A 75 8.33 -2.64 -9.35
C ILE A 75 8.24 -4.06 -9.93
N TYR A 76 8.67 -4.26 -11.18
CA TYR A 76 8.67 -5.59 -11.80
C TYR A 76 9.51 -6.60 -11.01
N LYS A 77 10.73 -6.22 -10.64
CA LYS A 77 11.64 -7.05 -9.85
C LYS A 77 11.01 -7.47 -8.51
N TYR A 78 10.47 -6.54 -7.74
CA TYR A 78 9.92 -6.83 -6.42
C TYR A 78 8.54 -7.49 -6.48
N ASP A 79 7.75 -7.26 -7.53
CA ASP A 79 6.52 -8.02 -7.78
C ASP A 79 6.81 -9.50 -7.99
N GLN A 80 7.81 -9.83 -8.80
CA GLN A 80 8.25 -11.22 -9.00
C GLN A 80 8.81 -11.84 -7.72
N LEU A 81 9.71 -11.14 -7.03
CA LEU A 81 10.29 -11.63 -5.77
C LEU A 81 9.22 -11.87 -4.71
N LEU A 82 8.24 -10.97 -4.58
CA LEU A 82 7.15 -11.13 -3.63
C LEU A 82 6.24 -12.31 -4.03
N THR A 83 5.83 -12.37 -5.30
CA THR A 83 4.99 -13.47 -5.82
C THR A 83 5.62 -14.84 -5.60
N ASN A 84 6.93 -14.95 -5.79
CA ASN A 84 7.66 -16.21 -5.63
C ASN A 84 7.92 -16.58 -4.16
N SER A 85 7.89 -15.60 -3.24
CA SER A 85 8.24 -15.82 -1.83
C SER A 85 7.04 -15.91 -0.88
N THR A 86 5.90 -15.32 -1.23
CA THR A 86 4.70 -15.32 -0.38
C THR A 86 3.66 -16.31 -0.88
N LYS A 87 3.01 -17.03 0.04
CA LYS A 87 1.81 -17.83 -0.27
C LYS A 87 0.53 -16.97 -0.23
N ASP A 88 0.62 -15.78 0.34
CA ASP A 88 -0.51 -14.86 0.47
C ASP A 88 -0.67 -14.04 -0.81
N SER A 89 -1.48 -14.55 -1.74
CA SER A 89 -1.79 -13.85 -3.00
C SER A 89 -2.41 -12.48 -2.76
N SER A 90 -3.14 -12.28 -1.66
CA SER A 90 -3.75 -10.98 -1.33
C SER A 90 -2.69 -9.93 -0.97
N GLU A 91 -1.53 -10.34 -0.45
CA GLU A 91 -0.40 -9.44 -0.23
C GLU A 91 0.12 -8.87 -1.55
N VAL A 92 0.30 -9.72 -2.55
CA VAL A 92 0.77 -9.32 -3.89
C VAL A 92 -0.22 -8.36 -4.53
N HIS A 93 -1.52 -8.70 -4.52
CA HIS A 93 -2.56 -7.84 -5.07
C HIS A 93 -2.66 -6.51 -4.34
N TRP A 94 -2.38 -6.46 -3.03
CA TRP A 94 -2.34 -5.21 -2.29
C TRP A 94 -1.20 -4.28 -2.75
N TYR A 95 0.00 -4.81 -2.99
CA TYR A 95 1.09 -4.00 -3.56
C TYR A 95 0.77 -3.52 -4.98
N ARG A 96 0.21 -4.39 -5.82
CA ARG A 96 -0.24 -4.02 -7.18
C ARG A 96 -1.31 -2.93 -7.14
N LEU A 97 -2.26 -2.99 -6.20
CA LEU A 97 -3.26 -1.95 -6.01
C LEU A 97 -2.60 -0.59 -5.71
N ARG A 98 -1.59 -0.57 -4.82
CA ARG A 98 -0.83 0.65 -4.49
C ARG A 98 -0.12 1.22 -5.71
N TYR A 99 0.47 0.36 -6.54
CA TYR A 99 1.09 0.75 -7.81
C TYR A 99 0.08 1.31 -8.81
N TYR A 100 -1.03 0.61 -9.07
CA TYR A 100 -2.08 1.09 -9.95
C TYR A 100 -2.71 2.40 -9.45
N HIS A 101 -2.76 2.57 -8.12
CA HIS A 101 -3.18 3.82 -7.52
C HIS A 101 -2.24 4.96 -7.89
N SER A 102 -0.93 4.78 -7.75
CA SER A 102 0.07 5.80 -8.08
C SER A 102 0.12 6.14 -9.58
N GLN A 103 -0.16 5.17 -10.45
CA GLN A 103 -0.23 5.37 -11.91
C GLN A 103 -1.57 5.93 -12.42
N ASN A 104 -2.49 6.27 -11.51
CA ASN A 104 -3.84 6.69 -11.86
C ASN A 104 -4.63 5.69 -12.76
N ASN A 105 -4.29 4.40 -12.72
CA ASN A 105 -4.97 3.38 -13.52
C ASN A 105 -6.29 2.96 -12.84
N ILE A 106 -7.39 3.59 -13.25
CA ILE A 106 -8.71 3.42 -12.63
C ILE A 106 -9.20 1.97 -12.75
N THR A 107 -9.21 1.41 -13.97
CA THR A 107 -9.73 0.06 -14.22
C THR A 107 -8.96 -1.00 -13.44
N ALA A 108 -7.63 -0.90 -13.39
CA ALA A 108 -6.82 -1.85 -12.62
C ALA A 108 -7.05 -1.71 -11.11
N CYS A 109 -7.23 -0.49 -10.61
CA CYS A 109 -7.63 -0.27 -9.21
C CYS A 109 -8.98 -0.91 -8.90
N GLU A 110 -9.99 -0.70 -9.74
CA GLU A 110 -11.33 -1.27 -9.55
C GLU A 110 -11.28 -2.79 -9.49
N ASN A 111 -10.71 -3.43 -10.52
CA ASN A 111 -10.60 -4.89 -10.57
C ASN A 111 -9.84 -5.43 -9.35
N THR A 112 -8.68 -4.85 -9.03
CA THR A 112 -7.84 -5.35 -7.92
C THR A 112 -8.50 -5.13 -6.56
N SER A 113 -9.16 -3.99 -6.33
CA SER A 113 -9.92 -3.75 -5.10
C SER A 113 -11.08 -4.72 -4.95
N CYS A 114 -11.85 -4.98 -6.01
CA CYS A 114 -12.96 -5.93 -5.96
C CYS A 114 -12.48 -7.37 -5.69
N GLU A 115 -11.38 -7.81 -6.29
CA GLU A 115 -10.80 -9.13 -5.98
C GLU A 115 -10.31 -9.23 -4.53
N LEU A 116 -9.63 -8.19 -4.02
CA LEU A 116 -9.17 -8.16 -2.62
C LEU A 116 -10.33 -8.22 -1.63
N LEU A 117 -11.47 -7.60 -1.94
CA LEU A 117 -12.66 -7.61 -1.08
C LEU A 117 -13.39 -8.96 -1.06
N LYS A 118 -12.98 -9.96 -1.85
CA LYS A 118 -13.53 -11.33 -1.75
C LYS A 118 -12.92 -12.15 -0.61
N VAL A 119 -11.79 -11.71 -0.05
CA VAL A 119 -11.08 -12.41 1.02
C VAL A 119 -11.10 -11.58 2.30
N LYS A 120 -10.88 -12.23 3.45
CA LYS A 120 -10.77 -11.52 4.73
C LYS A 120 -9.46 -10.73 4.77
N LEU A 121 -9.55 -9.41 4.85
CA LEU A 121 -8.41 -8.50 4.82
C LEU A 121 -8.00 -8.05 6.23
N SER A 122 -6.71 -7.72 6.37
CA SER A 122 -6.21 -6.96 7.52
C SER A 122 -6.65 -5.50 7.44
N THR A 123 -6.67 -4.82 8.59
CA THR A 123 -7.10 -3.42 8.70
C THR A 123 -6.33 -2.48 7.76
N ASP A 124 -5.02 -2.69 7.61
CA ASP A 124 -4.13 -1.87 6.76
C ASP A 124 -4.43 -2.03 5.26
N ARG A 125 -4.74 -3.26 4.83
CA ARG A 125 -5.14 -3.53 3.44
C ARG A 125 -6.52 -2.95 3.16
N LEU A 126 -7.45 -3.07 4.11
CA LEU A 126 -8.78 -2.49 4.00
C LEU A 126 -8.74 -0.96 3.95
N SER A 127 -7.90 -0.31 4.78
CA SER A 127 -7.76 1.15 4.75
C SER A 127 -7.25 1.64 3.41
N THR A 128 -6.31 0.92 2.79
CA THR A 128 -5.84 1.22 1.43
C THR A 128 -6.99 1.18 0.41
N ILE A 129 -7.85 0.16 0.46
CA ILE A 129 -9.00 0.04 -0.45
C ILE A 129 -10.01 1.17 -0.22
N ILE A 130 -10.28 1.52 1.04
CA ILE A 130 -11.14 2.65 1.39
C ILE A 130 -10.56 3.95 0.80
N GLU A 131 -9.27 4.20 0.98
CA GLU A 131 -8.59 5.38 0.42
C GLU A 131 -8.72 5.44 -1.11
N VAL A 132 -8.46 4.32 -1.81
CA VAL A 132 -8.61 4.23 -3.27
C VAL A 132 -10.05 4.49 -3.70
N CYS A 133 -11.03 3.88 -3.02
CA CYS A 133 -12.46 4.07 -3.28
C CYS A 133 -12.86 5.55 -3.19
N MET A 134 -12.45 6.23 -2.10
CA MET A 134 -12.81 7.62 -1.87
C MET A 134 -12.09 8.58 -2.83
N ALA A 135 -10.80 8.35 -3.08
CA ALA A 135 -10.00 9.18 -3.97
C ALA A 135 -10.53 9.13 -5.41
N ARG A 136 -10.97 7.94 -5.86
CA ARG A 136 -11.47 7.73 -7.22
C ARG A 136 -12.98 7.94 -7.36
N ARG A 137 -13.72 7.99 -6.26
CA ARG A 137 -15.20 7.98 -6.23
C ARG A 137 -15.79 6.85 -7.09
N SER A 138 -15.14 5.68 -7.10
CA SER A 138 -15.56 4.54 -7.91
C SER A 138 -16.79 3.89 -7.30
N TYR A 139 -17.88 3.81 -8.08
CA TYR A 139 -19.08 3.09 -7.68
C TYR A 139 -18.85 1.58 -7.56
N LEU A 140 -18.03 0.99 -8.45
CA LEU A 140 -17.75 -0.45 -8.42
C LEU A 140 -17.06 -0.84 -7.11
N ILE A 141 -16.02 -0.10 -6.72
CA ILE A 141 -15.34 -0.36 -5.44
C ILE A 141 -16.28 -0.08 -4.26
N ALA A 142 -17.09 0.99 -4.34
CA ALA A 142 -18.04 1.33 -3.29
C ALA A 142 -19.08 0.23 -3.06
N GLN A 143 -19.59 -0.38 -4.14
CA GLN A 143 -20.53 -1.49 -4.07
C GLN A 143 -19.89 -2.71 -3.41
N SER A 144 -18.75 -3.18 -3.92
CA SER A 144 -18.06 -4.34 -3.34
C SER A 144 -17.63 -4.10 -1.89
N LEU A 145 -17.25 -2.86 -1.54
CA LEU A 145 -16.91 -2.50 -0.17
C LEU A 145 -18.14 -2.57 0.75
N ALA A 146 -19.30 -2.09 0.30
CA ALA A 146 -20.53 -2.19 1.08
C ALA A 146 -20.94 -3.66 1.34
N GLU A 147 -20.83 -4.51 0.32
CA GLU A 147 -21.06 -5.95 0.43
C GLU A 147 -20.09 -6.58 1.44
N TYR A 148 -18.79 -6.29 1.33
CA TYR A 148 -17.78 -6.77 2.27
C TYR A 148 -18.06 -6.37 3.71
N LEU A 149 -18.41 -5.09 3.94
CA LEU A 149 -18.72 -4.57 5.28
C LEU A 149 -19.95 -5.25 5.88
N SER A 150 -20.98 -5.51 5.06
CA SER A 150 -22.17 -6.23 5.47
C SER A 150 -21.86 -7.66 5.91
N ILE A 151 -21.09 -8.39 5.10
CA ILE A 151 -20.70 -9.79 5.37
C ILE A 151 -19.85 -9.89 6.64
N ASN A 152 -18.94 -8.93 6.86
CA ASN A 152 -18.02 -8.95 8.00
C ASN A 152 -18.56 -8.21 9.23
N HIS A 153 -19.82 -7.75 9.21
CA HIS A 153 -20.43 -6.93 10.27
C HIS A 153 -19.57 -5.74 10.72
N ALA A 154 -18.86 -5.14 9.77
CA ALA A 154 -17.95 -4.03 10.02
C ALA A 154 -18.62 -2.70 9.64
N THR A 155 -18.24 -1.63 10.34
CA THR A 155 -18.75 -0.29 10.04
C THR A 155 -17.61 0.67 9.76
N LEU A 156 -17.82 1.55 8.79
CA LEU A 156 -16.92 2.66 8.52
C LEU A 156 -17.11 3.76 9.56
N THR A 157 -16.06 4.56 9.76
CA THR A 157 -16.19 5.81 10.51
C THR A 157 -17.27 6.70 9.89
N PRO A 158 -17.95 7.57 10.67
CA PRO A 158 -19.04 8.41 10.16
C PRO A 158 -18.64 9.23 8.91
N ARG A 159 -17.38 9.70 8.87
CA ARG A 159 -16.81 10.43 7.73
C ARG A 159 -16.78 9.58 6.46
N TYR A 160 -16.20 8.38 6.51
CA TYR A 160 -16.10 7.51 5.33
C TYR A 160 -17.46 6.95 4.91
N ASN A 161 -18.36 6.69 5.86
CA ASN A 161 -19.72 6.26 5.55
C ASN A 161 -20.50 7.36 4.77
N LYS A 162 -20.35 8.63 5.15
CA LYS A 162 -20.94 9.75 4.41
C LYS A 162 -20.42 9.82 2.98
N LEU A 163 -19.11 9.68 2.78
CA LEU A 163 -18.50 9.69 1.45
C LEU A 163 -18.96 8.50 0.60
N LEU A 164 -19.04 7.30 1.17
CA LEU A 164 -19.55 6.12 0.49
C LEU A 164 -20.99 6.34 0.00
N LYS A 165 -21.86 6.85 0.88
CA LYS A 165 -23.25 7.19 0.52
C LYS A 165 -23.32 8.22 -0.60
N GLN A 166 -22.45 9.23 -0.58
CA GLN A 166 -22.40 10.23 -1.66
C GLN A 166 -22.05 9.62 -3.01
N ILE A 167 -21.12 8.67 -3.07
CA ILE A 167 -20.77 7.94 -4.31
C ILE A 167 -22.00 7.21 -4.84
N VAL A 168 -22.70 6.47 -3.98
CA VAL A 168 -23.89 5.70 -4.36
C VAL A 168 -25.05 6.61 -4.82
N ILE A 169 -25.35 7.67 -4.06
CA ILE A 169 -26.41 8.63 -4.41
C ILE A 169 -26.11 9.32 -5.73
N THR A 170 -24.86 9.74 -5.97
CA THR A 170 -24.46 10.37 -7.22
C THR A 170 -24.73 9.45 -8.41
N ARG A 171 -24.40 8.15 -8.27
CA ARG A 171 -24.68 7.16 -9.32
C ARG A 171 -26.18 6.98 -9.55
N LEU A 172 -26.98 6.93 -8.48
CA LEU A 172 -28.44 6.83 -8.56
C LEU A 172 -29.04 8.04 -9.30
N THR A 173 -28.64 9.26 -8.94
CA THR A 173 -29.11 10.49 -9.59
C THR A 173 -28.76 10.49 -11.07
N GLN A 174 -27.54 10.10 -11.43
CA GLN A 174 -27.12 9.97 -12.84
C GLN A 174 -27.95 8.94 -13.61
N SER A 175 -28.28 7.81 -12.98
CA SER A 175 -29.13 6.79 -13.61
C SER A 175 -30.53 7.33 -13.86
N ILE A 176 -31.15 7.99 -12.88
CA ILE A 176 -32.50 8.58 -13.03
C ILE A 176 -32.52 9.65 -14.13
N GLN A 177 -31.52 10.54 -14.15
CA GLN A 177 -31.40 11.58 -15.19
C GLN A 177 -31.29 11.04 -16.61
N ARG A 178 -30.81 9.81 -16.80
CA ARG A 178 -30.75 9.18 -18.14
C ARG A 178 -32.11 8.70 -18.63
N TYR A 179 -33.08 8.54 -17.73
CA TYR A 179 -34.44 8.10 -18.04
C TYR A 179 -35.45 9.26 -18.08
N LEU A 180 -35.03 10.48 -17.74
CA LEU A 180 -35.80 11.72 -17.86
C LEU A 180 -35.37 12.45 -19.14
#